data_AF-A0A9E5U313-F1
#
_entry.id   AF-A0A9E5U313-F1
#
_cell.length_a   1.000
_cell.length_b   1.000
_cell.length_c   1.000
_cell.angle_alpha   90.00
_cell.angle_beta   90.00
_cell.angle_gamma   90.00
#
_symmetry.space_group_name_H-M   'P 1'
#
loop_
_entity.id
_entity.type
_entity.pdbx_description
1 polymer ?
#
loop_
_entity_poly.entity_id
_entity_poly.type
_entity_poly.pdbx_seq_one_letter_code
_entity_poly.pdbx_strand_id
1 'polypeptide(L)'
;QNKESAHCTLMPYPDAETAKLGTRDASPFHLSLNGTWRFRWVEKPADRPADFYMPEFDVGGWDEIPVPSNWQLQGYGIPIYTNTQYPFAPVA
;
A
#
# COMPACT_ATOMS: atom_id res chain seq x y z
N GLN A 1 11.76 10.52 -1.11
CA GLN A 1 13.16 10.52 -1.59
C GLN A 1 13.44 9.17 -2.25
N ASN A 2 14.53 9.02 -3.01
CA ASN A 2 14.99 7.74 -3.58
C ASN A 2 13.96 7.00 -4.46
N LYS A 3 13.13 7.75 -5.21
CA LYS A 3 12.27 7.18 -6.24
C LYS A 3 13.00 7.23 -7.57
N GLU A 4 12.80 6.23 -8.40
CA GLU A 4 13.23 6.25 -9.81
C GLU A 4 12.62 7.43 -10.58
N SER A 5 13.28 7.83 -11.67
CA SER A 5 12.77 8.89 -12.56
C SER A 5 11.43 8.50 -13.18
N ALA A 6 10.57 9.48 -13.44
CA ALA A 6 9.29 9.21 -14.10
C ALA A 6 9.51 8.66 -15.52
N HIS A 7 8.78 7.61 -15.88
CA HIS A 7 8.77 6.98 -17.18
C HIS A 7 7.37 6.43 -17.50
N CYS A 8 7.12 5.99 -18.73
CA CYS A 8 5.88 5.31 -19.10
C CYS A 8 5.75 3.96 -18.36
N THR A 9 4.54 3.39 -18.26
CA THR A 9 4.38 2.07 -17.66
C THR A 9 5.16 1.03 -18.47
N LEU A 10 6.11 0.35 -17.84
CA LEU A 10 6.92 -0.71 -18.43
C LEU A 10 6.60 -2.04 -17.75
N MET A 11 6.69 -3.13 -18.52
CA MET A 11 6.61 -4.50 -18.00
C MET A 11 7.55 -5.38 -18.82
N PRO A 12 8.57 -6.02 -18.22
CA PRO A 12 9.42 -6.95 -18.94
C PRO A 12 8.65 -8.24 -19.23
N TYR A 13 8.84 -8.80 -20.42
CA TYR A 13 8.34 -10.10 -20.83
C TYR A 13 9.48 -10.90 -21.48
N PRO A 14 9.47 -12.24 -21.39
CA PRO A 14 10.51 -13.06 -22.00
C PRO A 14 10.45 -13.05 -23.53
N ASP A 15 9.27 -12.79 -24.11
CA ASP A 15 9.04 -12.81 -25.56
C ASP A 15 7.86 -11.92 -25.98
N ALA A 16 7.70 -11.75 -27.30
CA ALA A 16 6.64 -10.94 -27.87
C ALA A 16 5.23 -11.57 -27.71
N GLU A 17 5.13 -12.89 -27.59
CA GLU A 17 3.84 -13.58 -27.48
C GLU A 17 3.21 -13.34 -26.10
N THR A 18 3.99 -13.50 -25.03
CA THR A 18 3.58 -13.14 -23.66
C THR A 18 3.29 -11.65 -23.51
N ALA A 19 4.09 -10.78 -24.16
CA ALA A 19 3.86 -9.34 -24.14
C ALA A 19 2.50 -8.94 -24.77
N LYS A 20 2.09 -9.62 -25.85
CA LYS A 20 0.80 -9.37 -26.52
C LYS A 20 -0.42 -9.71 -25.67
N LEU A 21 -0.28 -10.57 -24.64
CA LEU A 21 -1.38 -10.89 -23.72
C LEU A 21 -1.82 -9.68 -22.90
N GLY A 22 -0.99 -8.64 -22.78
CA GLY A 22 -1.37 -7.35 -22.21
C GLY A 22 -1.62 -7.36 -20.70
N THR A 23 -1.29 -8.44 -20.00
CA THR A 23 -1.40 -8.57 -18.54
C THR A 23 -0.05 -8.81 -17.89
N ARG A 24 0.19 -8.18 -16.74
CA ARG A 24 1.43 -8.37 -15.96
C ARG A 24 1.63 -9.82 -15.53
N ASP A 25 0.54 -10.53 -15.26
CA ASP A 25 0.57 -11.93 -14.83
C ASP A 25 1.10 -12.89 -15.89
N ALA A 26 1.13 -12.47 -17.16
CA ALA A 26 1.74 -13.24 -18.24
C ALA A 26 3.28 -13.22 -18.19
N SER A 27 3.88 -12.32 -17.41
CA SER A 27 5.33 -12.25 -17.25
C SER A 27 5.80 -13.07 -16.05
N PRO A 28 6.80 -13.96 -16.22
CA PRO A 28 7.45 -14.65 -15.11
C PRO A 28 8.27 -13.71 -14.22
N PHE A 29 8.47 -12.45 -14.63
CA PHE A 29 9.15 -11.41 -13.85
C PHE A 29 8.18 -10.61 -12.97
N HIS A 30 6.90 -11.01 -12.94
CA HIS A 30 5.87 -10.42 -12.08
C HIS A 30 5.65 -11.27 -10.83
N LEU A 31 5.59 -10.62 -9.67
CA LEU A 31 5.07 -11.20 -8.45
C LEU A 31 4.08 -10.22 -7.82
N SER A 32 2.82 -10.61 -7.74
CA SER A 32 1.82 -9.83 -7.01
C SER A 32 2.06 -9.94 -5.50
N LEU A 33 2.03 -8.82 -4.81
CA LEU A 33 2.04 -8.75 -3.35
C LEU A 33 0.65 -8.37 -2.78
N ASN A 34 -0.39 -8.38 -3.62
CA ASN A 34 -1.76 -8.27 -3.15
C ASN A 34 -2.12 -9.49 -2.29
N GLY A 35 -2.97 -9.28 -1.29
CA GLY A 35 -3.34 -10.33 -0.35
C GLY A 35 -3.57 -9.77 1.04
N THR A 36 -3.45 -10.63 2.04
CA THR A 36 -3.64 -10.27 3.45
C THR A 36 -2.33 -9.79 4.07
N TRP A 37 -2.36 -8.62 4.70
CA TRP A 37 -1.20 -8.01 5.35
C TRP A 37 -1.47 -7.80 6.83
N ARG A 38 -0.44 -7.98 7.67
CA ARG A 38 -0.49 -7.55 9.07
C ARG A 38 -0.59 -6.04 9.13
N PHE A 39 -1.56 -5.54 9.89
CA PHE A 39 -1.90 -4.11 9.91
C PHE A 39 -2.19 -3.62 11.32
N ARG A 40 -1.65 -2.45 11.65
CA ARG A 40 -1.91 -1.76 12.91
C ARG A 40 -2.16 -0.29 12.64
N TRP A 41 -3.39 0.14 12.90
CA TRP A 41 -3.77 1.55 12.85
C TRP A 41 -3.48 2.22 14.20
N VAL A 42 -3.01 3.47 14.16
CA VAL A 42 -2.85 4.34 15.32
C VAL A 42 -3.30 5.75 14.94
N GLU A 43 -3.83 6.51 15.90
CA GLU A 43 -4.40 7.84 15.65
C GLU A 43 -3.33 8.90 15.32
N LYS A 44 -2.17 8.81 15.96
CA LYS A 44 -1.03 9.70 15.73
C LYS A 44 0.26 8.91 15.57
N PRO A 45 1.23 9.41 14.77
CA PRO A 45 2.48 8.69 14.52
C PRO A 45 3.23 8.30 15.80
N ALA A 46 3.18 9.11 16.85
CA ALA A 46 3.89 8.86 18.11
C ALA A 46 3.46 7.55 18.82
N ASP A 47 2.27 7.03 18.52
CA ASP A 47 1.73 5.82 19.15
C ASP A 47 2.13 4.54 18.41
N ARG A 48 2.82 4.65 17.27
CA ARG A 48 3.32 3.48 16.54
C ARG A 48 4.43 2.80 17.34
N PRO A 49 4.53 1.46 17.34
CA PRO A 49 5.73 0.78 17.83
C PRO A 49 6.94 1.26 17.02
N ALA A 50 7.98 1.78 17.68
CA ALA A 50 9.10 2.43 16.98
C ALA A 50 9.88 1.49 16.06
N ASP A 51 10.00 0.23 16.47
CA ASP A 51 10.85 -0.79 15.83
C ASP A 51 10.06 -1.76 14.93
N PHE A 52 8.82 -1.42 14.55
CA PHE A 52 7.91 -2.29 13.80
C PHE A 52 8.44 -2.78 12.43
N TYR A 53 9.47 -2.11 11.90
CA TYR A 53 10.09 -2.43 10.62
C TYR A 53 11.18 -3.50 10.72
N MET A 54 11.62 -3.85 11.94
CA MET A 54 12.65 -4.86 12.15
C MET A 54 12.07 -6.26 11.84
N PRO A 55 12.80 -7.13 11.13
CA PRO A 55 12.32 -8.48 10.78
C PRO A 55 11.94 -9.34 11.99
N GLU A 56 12.58 -9.11 13.14
CA GLU A 56 12.38 -9.86 14.38
C GLU A 56 11.25 -9.28 15.25
N PHE A 57 10.64 -8.15 14.87
CA PHE A 57 9.56 -7.53 15.63
C PHE A 57 8.30 -8.40 15.56
N ASP A 58 7.75 -8.76 16.71
CA ASP A 58 6.54 -9.58 16.78
C ASP A 58 5.28 -8.77 16.39
N VAL A 59 4.64 -9.21 15.30
CA VAL A 59 3.37 -8.66 14.80
C VAL A 59 2.19 -9.62 15.00
N GLY A 60 2.36 -10.70 15.79
CA GLY A 60 1.34 -11.73 15.98
C GLY A 60 0.03 -11.20 16.56
N GLY A 61 0.08 -10.12 17.34
CA GLY A 61 -1.10 -9.43 17.89
C GLY A 61 -1.70 -8.35 16.99
N TRP A 62 -1.23 -8.22 15.74
CA TRP A 62 -1.78 -7.24 14.79
C TRP A 62 -2.95 -7.85 14.01
N ASP A 63 -3.86 -6.97 13.60
CA ASP A 63 -4.95 -7.33 12.71
C ASP A 63 -4.43 -7.70 11.31
N GLU A 64 -5.34 -8.19 10.48
CA GLU A 64 -5.10 -8.53 9.09
C GLU A 64 -6.00 -7.68 8.19
N ILE A 65 -5.45 -7.12 7.11
CA ILE A 65 -6.18 -6.28 6.15
C ILE A 65 -5.97 -6.78 4.70
N PRO A 66 -7.01 -6.76 3.84
CA PRO A 66 -6.84 -7.04 2.42
C PRO A 66 -6.16 -5.86 1.71
N VAL A 67 -5.20 -6.15 0.85
CA VAL A 67 -4.50 -5.18 -0.01
C VAL A 67 -4.75 -5.54 -1.48
N PRO A 68 -5.22 -4.60 -2.33
CA PRO A 68 -5.46 -3.18 -2.06
C PRO A 68 -6.82 -2.90 -1.39
N SER A 69 -6.87 -1.94 -0.47
CA SER A 69 -8.11 -1.42 0.12
C SER A 69 -7.91 -0.01 0.70
N ASN A 70 -9.01 0.70 0.97
CA ASN A 70 -9.00 1.89 1.83
C ASN A 70 -9.30 1.44 3.26
N TRP A 71 -8.42 1.71 4.22
CA TRP A 71 -8.56 1.21 5.60
C TRP A 71 -9.83 1.71 6.31
N GLN A 72 -10.37 2.87 5.91
CA GLN A 72 -11.62 3.41 6.46
C GLN A 72 -12.82 2.51 6.15
N LEU A 73 -12.78 1.81 5.02
CA LEU A 73 -13.81 0.83 4.66
C LEU A 73 -13.59 -0.53 5.34
N GLN A 74 -12.46 -0.71 6.01
CA GLN A 74 -12.10 -1.90 6.77
C GLN A 74 -12.27 -1.69 8.29
N GLY A 75 -12.87 -0.58 8.72
CA GLY A 75 -13.17 -0.28 10.12
C GLY A 75 -12.15 0.61 10.85
N TYR A 76 -11.14 1.15 10.16
CA TYR A 76 -10.10 1.98 10.78
C TYR A 76 -10.26 3.47 10.47
N GLY A 77 -10.25 4.31 11.50
CA GLY A 77 -10.45 5.76 11.33
C GLY A 77 -11.85 6.09 10.79
N ILE A 78 -12.00 7.25 10.14
CA ILE A 78 -13.30 7.78 9.70
C ILE A 78 -13.18 8.27 8.26
N PRO A 79 -14.09 7.87 7.34
CA PRO A 79 -14.16 8.47 6.01
C PRO A 79 -14.72 9.89 6.11
N ILE A 80 -14.03 10.87 5.53
CA ILE A 80 -14.43 12.27 5.55
C ILE A 80 -14.69 12.73 4.12
N TYR A 81 -15.84 13.33 3.88
CA TYR A 81 -16.17 14.00 2.63
C TYR A 81 -16.26 15.51 2.86
N THR A 82 -15.51 16.28 2.08
CA THR A 82 -15.59 17.74 2.03
C THR A 82 -15.60 18.20 0.58
N ASN A 83 -16.29 19.30 0.28
CA ASN A 83 -16.33 19.87 -1.07
C ASN A 83 -15.17 20.85 -1.32
N THR A 84 -14.94 21.78 -0.37
CA THR A 84 -13.97 22.89 -0.57
C THR A 84 -13.00 23.04 0.61
N GLN A 85 -13.45 22.78 1.84
CA GLN A 85 -12.62 22.94 3.03
C GLN A 85 -11.72 21.73 3.21
N TYR A 86 -10.47 21.96 3.63
CA TYR A 86 -9.59 20.88 4.06
C TYR A 86 -10.16 20.21 5.32
N PRO A 87 -10.01 18.88 5.46
CA PRO A 87 -10.48 18.16 6.64
C PRO A 87 -9.58 18.35 7.87
N PHE A 88 -8.57 19.23 7.79
CA PHE A 88 -7.65 19.57 8.86
C PHE A 88 -7.39 21.08 8.89
N ALA A 89 -7.02 21.60 10.06
CA ALA A 89 -6.66 23.00 10.21
C ALA A 89 -5.34 23.31 9.47
N PRO A 90 -5.17 24.51 8.88
CA PRO A 90 -3.89 24.94 8.34
C PRO A 90 -2.82 24.90 9.43
N VAL A 91 -1.64 24.38 9.10
CA VAL A 91 -0.48 24.50 9.98
C VAL A 91 0.00 25.96 9.89
N ALA A 92 0.03 26.65 11.03
CA ALA A 92 0.56 28.01 11.15
C ALA A 92 2.10 28.01 11.12
#